data_AF-B9JWM9-F1
#
_entry.id   AF-B9JWM9-F1
#
_cell.length_a   1.000
_cell.length_b   1.000
_cell.length_c   1.000
_cell.angle_alpha   90.00
_cell.angle_beta   90.00
_cell.angle_gamma   90.00
#
_symmetry.space_group_name_H-M   'P 1'
#
loop_
_entity.id
_entity.type
_entity.pdbx_description
1 polymer ?
#
loop_
_entity_poly.entity_id
_entity_poly.type
_entity_poly.pdbx_seq_one_letter_code
_entity_poly.pdbx_strand_id
1 'polypeptide(L)'
;MDIAAARAALPSMTRALLGEPATITPMTISKMKSGRDLSRDLQTGVMARFDSVPDDTALGGGDVVRTRATVGAATKTVSFDRAALAWLPKQGDRISRANGDVFEVVRPGEDAGAGVIFWLSEV
;
A
#
# COMPACT_ATOMS: atom_id res chain seq x y z
N MET A 1 12.72 7.79 -29.45
CA MET A 1 12.60 7.12 -28.15
C MET A 1 11.67 7.97 -27.30
N ASP A 2 10.47 7.47 -27.01
CA ASP A 2 9.48 8.22 -26.24
C ASP A 2 9.78 8.09 -24.74
N ILE A 3 10.23 9.20 -24.15
CA ILE A 3 10.60 9.28 -22.73
C ILE A 3 9.38 9.11 -21.83
N ALA A 4 8.19 9.52 -22.28
CA ALA A 4 6.96 9.38 -21.50
C ALA A 4 6.55 7.91 -21.41
N ALA A 5 6.60 7.18 -22.53
CA ALA A 5 6.33 5.74 -22.55
C ALA A 5 7.35 4.96 -21.71
N ALA A 6 8.64 5.31 -21.79
CA ALA A 6 9.67 4.69 -20.96
C ALA A 6 9.43 4.93 -19.47
N ARG A 7 9.04 6.16 -19.07
CA ARG A 7 8.71 6.49 -17.67
C ARG A 7 7.49 5.73 -17.16
N ALA A 8 6.45 5.57 -17.99
CA ALA A 8 5.25 4.79 -17.63
C ALA A 8 5.54 3.29 -17.45
N ALA A 9 6.56 2.75 -18.12
CA ALA A 9 6.96 1.35 -18.02
C ALA A 9 7.83 1.04 -16.78
N LEU A 10 8.49 2.04 -16.18
CA LEU A 10 9.40 1.85 -15.04
C LEU A 10 8.71 1.18 -13.82
N PRO A 11 7.49 1.60 -13.39
CA PRO A 11 6.77 0.92 -12.31
C PRO A 11 6.39 -0.53 -12.64
N SER A 12 6.17 -0.84 -13.92
CA SER A 12 5.85 -2.21 -14.38
C SER A 12 7.09 -3.11 -14.29
N MET A 13 8.27 -2.63 -14.71
CA MET A 13 9.52 -3.39 -14.64
C MET A 13 9.97 -3.67 -13.21
N THR A 14 9.85 -2.69 -12.30
CA THR A 14 10.23 -2.90 -10.89
C THR A 14 9.27 -3.84 -10.16
N ARG A 15 7.99 -3.88 -10.57
CA ARG A 15 7.00 -4.85 -10.06
C ARG A 15 7.22 -6.24 -10.64
N ALA A 16 7.63 -6.37 -11.89
CA ALA A 16 7.98 -7.66 -12.48
C ALA A 16 9.22 -8.29 -11.82
N LEU A 17 10.17 -7.48 -11.34
CA LEU A 17 11.42 -7.95 -10.74
C LEU A 17 11.35 -8.12 -9.21
N LEU A 18 10.60 -7.27 -8.51
CA LEU A 18 10.56 -7.18 -7.04
C LEU A 18 9.14 -7.26 -6.46
N GLY A 19 8.14 -7.51 -7.31
CA GLY A 19 6.77 -7.70 -6.87
C GLY A 19 6.56 -9.09 -6.28
N GLU A 20 5.58 -9.18 -5.40
CA GLU A 20 5.14 -10.41 -4.75
C GLU A 20 3.62 -10.56 -4.88
N PRO A 21 3.09 -11.79 -4.90
CA PRO A 21 1.65 -12.01 -4.94
C PRO A 21 1.00 -11.53 -3.64
N ALA A 22 -0.02 -10.68 -3.78
CA ALA A 22 -0.86 -10.22 -2.69
C ALA A 22 -2.31 -10.64 -2.88
N THR A 23 -3.03 -10.70 -1.76
CA THR A 23 -4.47 -10.94 -1.73
C THR A 23 -5.17 -9.72 -1.16
N ILE A 24 -6.17 -9.21 -1.90
CA ILE A 24 -6.95 -8.04 -1.52
C ILE A 24 -8.31 -8.54 -1.03
N THR A 25 -8.56 -8.32 0.26
CA THR A 25 -9.82 -8.63 0.93
C THR A 25 -10.66 -7.36 1.06
N PRO A 26 -11.80 -7.29 0.37
CA PRO A 26 -12.68 -6.13 0.48
C PRO A 26 -13.34 -6.14 1.86
N MET A 27 -13.32 -4.99 2.53
CA MET A 27 -13.88 -4.81 3.86
C MET A 27 -14.95 -3.74 3.81
N THR A 28 -16.00 -3.94 4.60
CA THR A 28 -16.99 -2.90 4.90
C THR A 28 -16.69 -2.39 6.31
N ILE A 29 -16.38 -1.10 6.42
CA ILE A 29 -16.30 -0.43 7.72
C ILE A 29 -17.67 0.17 8.02
N SER A 30 -18.32 -0.32 9.07
CA SER A 30 -19.49 0.31 9.68
C SER A 30 -19.13 0.75 11.10
N LYS A 31 -19.82 1.78 11.62
CA LYS A 31 -19.58 2.38 12.95
C LYS A 31 -19.51 1.37 14.12
N MET A 32 -20.04 0.15 13.95
CA MET A 32 -20.12 -0.87 15.00
C MET A 32 -19.41 -2.19 14.67
N LYS A 33 -19.04 -2.44 13.40
CA LYS A 33 -18.41 -3.70 12.99
C LYS A 33 -17.65 -3.50 11.69
N SER A 34 -16.40 -3.95 11.65
CA SER A 34 -15.68 -4.21 10.41
C SER A 34 -15.90 -5.68 10.02
N GLY A 35 -16.19 -5.91 8.75
CA GLY A 35 -16.43 -7.26 8.22
C GLY A 35 -16.07 -7.32 6.75
N ARG A 36 -15.95 -8.54 6.22
CA ARG A 36 -15.73 -8.73 4.79
C ARG A 36 -16.94 -8.18 4.03
N ASP A 37 -16.66 -7.37 3.02
CA ASP A 37 -17.65 -6.91 2.08
C ASP A 37 -17.99 -8.05 1.11
N LEU A 38 -19.24 -8.50 1.11
CA LEU A 38 -19.70 -9.58 0.25
C LEU A 38 -20.17 -9.10 -1.13
N SER A 39 -20.21 -7.77 -1.35
CA SER A 39 -20.55 -7.20 -2.67
C SER A 39 -19.37 -7.16 -3.63
N ARG A 40 -18.15 -7.35 -3.11
CA ARG A 40 -16.90 -7.37 -3.88
C ARG A 40 -16.19 -8.70 -3.67
N ASP A 41 -15.72 -9.30 -4.75
CA ASP A 41 -14.97 -10.55 -4.69
C ASP A 41 -13.53 -10.34 -4.24
N LEU A 42 -12.98 -11.37 -3.59
CA LEU A 42 -11.57 -11.43 -3.20
C LEU A 42 -10.69 -11.43 -4.45
N GLN A 43 -9.69 -10.54 -4.50
CA GLN A 43 -8.67 -10.59 -5.56
C GLN A 43 -7.45 -11.31 -5.02
N THR A 44 -7.05 -12.42 -5.64
CA THR A 44 -5.91 -13.24 -5.20
C THR A 44 -4.83 -13.27 -6.28
N GLY A 45 -3.57 -13.40 -5.86
CA GLY A 45 -2.43 -13.52 -6.77
C GLY A 45 -2.11 -12.25 -7.55
N VAL A 46 -2.57 -11.09 -7.10
CA VAL A 46 -2.28 -9.81 -7.76
C VAL A 46 -0.84 -9.44 -7.44
N MET A 47 -0.01 -9.24 -8.46
CA MET A 47 1.38 -8.83 -8.27
C MET A 47 1.44 -7.43 -7.71
N ALA A 48 2.04 -7.30 -6.53
CA ALA A 48 2.11 -6.08 -5.76
C ALA A 48 3.56 -5.79 -5.39
N ARG A 49 3.94 -4.51 -5.35
CA ARG A 49 5.24 -4.12 -4.81
C ARG A 49 5.00 -3.36 -3.53
N PHE A 50 5.54 -3.84 -2.44
CA PHE A 50 5.47 -3.21 -1.13
C PHE A 50 6.76 -2.42 -0.90
N ASP A 51 6.61 -1.15 -0.55
CA ASP A 51 7.70 -0.26 -0.22
C ASP A 51 7.50 0.24 1.23
N SER A 52 8.60 0.47 1.93
CA SER A 52 8.60 1.01 3.28
C SER A 52 9.55 2.19 3.31
N VAL A 53 9.02 3.40 3.49
CA VAL A 53 9.84 4.59 3.66
C VAL A 53 9.94 4.86 5.17
N PRO A 54 11.15 4.81 5.77
CA PRO A 54 11.30 5.24 7.15
C PRO A 54 10.95 6.72 7.24
N ASP A 55 9.94 7.04 8.06
CA ASP A 55 9.65 8.43 8.41
C ASP A 55 10.48 8.77 9.66
N ASP A 56 11.50 9.61 9.48
CA ASP A 56 12.32 10.13 10.56
C ASP A 56 11.61 11.33 11.21
N THR A 57 10.40 11.11 11.74
CA THR A 57 9.69 12.18 12.44
C THR A 57 10.27 12.34 13.85
N ALA A 58 11.04 13.41 14.06
CA ALA A 58 11.56 13.75 15.38
C ALA A 58 10.43 14.28 16.28
N LEU A 59 10.04 13.50 17.29
CA LEU A 59 9.17 13.96 18.37
C LEU A 59 9.99 14.71 19.42
N GLY A 60 9.87 16.04 19.48
CA GLY A 60 10.37 16.85 20.59
C GLY A 60 11.12 18.12 20.15
N GLY A 61 10.40 19.22 20.04
CA GLY A 61 10.96 20.58 20.05
C GLY A 61 10.92 21.12 21.47
N GLY A 62 12.00 20.93 22.23
CA GLY A 62 12.17 21.45 23.58
C GLY A 62 13.63 21.35 24.00
N ASP A 63 14.21 22.50 24.33
CA ASP A 63 15.64 22.84 24.28
C ASP A 63 16.52 22.25 25.41
N VAL A 64 16.35 20.97 25.78
CA VAL A 64 17.16 20.34 26.83
C VAL A 64 17.55 18.91 26.45
N VAL A 65 18.86 18.70 26.32
CA VAL A 65 19.57 17.46 25.99
C VAL A 65 19.00 16.22 26.71
N ARG A 66 18.54 15.21 25.95
CA ARG A 66 18.70 13.75 26.19
C ARG A 66 17.90 12.92 25.17
N THR A 67 18.61 12.05 24.45
CA THR A 67 18.12 10.90 23.66
C THR A 67 16.84 11.14 22.84
N ARG A 68 17.00 11.55 21.58
CA ARG A 68 15.88 11.62 20.63
C ARG A 68 15.27 10.22 20.49
N ALA A 69 14.05 10.04 20.97
CA ALA A 69 13.24 8.88 20.61
C ALA A 69 12.73 9.13 19.17
N THR A 70 13.49 8.66 18.18
CA THR A 70 12.96 8.48 16.83
C THR A 70 11.93 7.37 16.89
N VAL A 71 10.64 7.74 16.89
CA VAL A 71 9.58 6.79 16.57
C VAL A 71 9.63 6.62 15.06
N GLY A 72 10.27 5.56 14.59
CA GLY A 72 10.28 5.21 13.18
C GLY A 72 8.89 4.77 12.75
N ALA A 73 8.00 5.71 12.46
CA ALA A 73 6.71 5.44 11.84
C ALA A 73 6.97 5.13 10.37
N ALA A 74 7.40 3.91 10.05
CA ALA A 74 7.66 3.54 8.67
C ALA A 74 6.35 3.64 7.86
N THR A 75 6.31 4.57 6.90
CA THR A 75 5.18 4.69 5.99
C THR A 75 5.26 3.54 5.00
N LYS A 76 4.34 2.59 5.14
CA LYS A 76 4.23 1.43 4.24
C LYS A 76 3.33 1.79 3.08
N THR A 77 3.78 1.47 1.87
CA THR A 77 2.98 1.61 0.66
C THR A 77 2.96 0.30 -0.10
N VAL A 78 1.90 0.11 -0.88
CA VAL A 78 1.83 -0.95 -1.87
C VAL A 78 1.40 -0.36 -3.20
N SER A 79 2.01 -0.84 -4.27
CA SER A 79 1.61 -0.47 -5.61
C SER A 79 1.12 -1.70 -6.38
N PHE A 80 0.19 -1.47 -7.30
CA PHE A 80 -0.34 -2.46 -8.23
C PHE A 80 -0.34 -1.90 -9.66
N ASP A 81 -0.33 -2.79 -10.65
CA ASP A 81 -0.73 -2.43 -12.00
C ASP A 81 -2.25 -2.21 -12.00
N ARG A 82 -2.70 -1.08 -12.53
CA ARG A 82 -4.13 -0.74 -12.61
C ARG A 82 -4.90 -1.80 -13.41
N ALA A 83 -4.30 -2.37 -14.46
CA ALA A 83 -4.92 -3.39 -15.30
C ALA A 83 -5.02 -4.77 -14.63
N ALA A 84 -4.19 -5.04 -13.63
CA ALA A 84 -4.24 -6.29 -12.87
C ALA A 84 -5.36 -6.30 -11.81
N LEU A 85 -5.98 -5.15 -11.54
CA LEU A 85 -7.03 -5.00 -10.55
C LEU A 85 -8.41 -5.05 -11.22
N ALA A 86 -9.24 -6.01 -10.81
CA ALA A 86 -10.65 -6.10 -11.19
C ALA A 86 -11.45 -4.90 -10.64
N TRP A 87 -11.09 -4.45 -9.44
CA TRP A 87 -11.65 -3.26 -8.80
C TRP A 87 -10.60 -2.57 -7.93
N LEU A 88 -10.76 -1.27 -7.69
CA LEU A 88 -9.82 -0.47 -6.91
C LEU A 88 -10.03 -0.65 -5.40
N PRO A 89 -8.99 -1.01 -4.64
CA PRO A 89 -9.00 -0.97 -3.18
C PRO A 89 -9.46 0.39 -2.64
N LYS A 90 -10.27 0.35 -1.61
CA LYS A 90 -10.76 1.51 -0.87
C LYS A 90 -10.16 1.53 0.53
N GLN A 91 -10.28 2.69 1.18
CA GLN A 91 -9.89 2.81 2.58
C GLN A 91 -10.61 1.75 3.43
N GLY A 92 -9.85 1.06 4.28
CA GLY A 92 -10.32 -0.03 5.13
C GLY A 92 -10.20 -1.43 4.54
N ASP A 93 -10.02 -1.57 3.23
CA ASP A 93 -9.76 -2.88 2.63
C ASP A 93 -8.43 -3.45 3.15
N ARG A 94 -8.35 -4.78 3.22
CA ARG A 94 -7.15 -5.47 3.72
C ARG A 94 -6.34 -6.05 2.58
N ILE A 95 -5.02 -5.96 2.70
CA ILE A 95 -4.07 -6.50 1.74
C ILE A 95 -3.14 -7.44 2.50
N SER A 96 -3.17 -8.72 2.15
CA SER A 96 -2.28 -9.72 2.71
C SER A 96 -1.19 -10.11 1.74
N ARG A 97 0.01 -10.26 2.28
CA ARG A 97 1.18 -10.80 1.58
C ARG A 97 1.17 -12.33 1.64
N ALA A 98 1.92 -12.95 0.73
CA ALA A 98 2.15 -14.39 0.75
C ALA A 98 2.87 -14.88 2.02
N ASN A 99 3.65 -14.01 2.69
CA ASN A 99 4.33 -14.33 3.95
C ASN A 99 3.41 -14.30 5.18
N GLY A 100 2.14 -13.92 5.03
CA GLY A 100 1.15 -13.83 6.11
C GLY A 100 0.97 -12.43 6.71
N ASP A 101 1.78 -11.44 6.33
CA ASP A 101 1.57 -10.05 6.79
C ASP A 101 0.23 -9.52 6.27
N VAL A 102 -0.52 -8.83 7.13
CA VAL A 102 -1.80 -8.20 6.77
C VAL A 102 -1.72 -6.70 7.02
N PHE A 103 -2.12 -5.93 6.02
CA PHE A 103 -2.17 -4.49 6.09
C PHE A 103 -3.58 -3.98 5.80
N GLU A 104 -3.93 -2.84 6.37
CA GLU A 104 -5.13 -2.08 6.06
C GLU A 104 -4.80 -0.89 5.16
N VAL A 105 -5.61 -0.66 4.14
CA VAL A 105 -5.50 0.53 3.27
C VAL A 105 -5.97 1.75 4.06
N VAL A 106 -5.04 2.63 4.40
CA VAL A 106 -5.33 3.88 5.14
C VAL A 106 -5.68 5.00 4.18
N ARG A 107 -5.01 5.05 3.03
CA ARG A 107 -5.23 6.07 2.01
C ARG A 107 -5.08 5.44 0.62
N PRO A 108 -6.08 5.56 -0.25
CA PRO A 108 -5.88 5.31 -1.67
C PRO A 108 -5.10 6.47 -2.30
N GLY A 109 -4.07 6.16 -3.06
CA GLY A 109 -3.30 7.13 -3.83
C GLY A 109 -3.84 7.37 -5.22
N GLU A 110 -3.32 8.44 -5.80
CA GLU A 110 -3.70 8.91 -7.12
C GLU A 110 -3.23 7.90 -8.19
N ASP A 111 -4.01 7.78 -9.27
CA ASP A 111 -3.70 6.90 -10.39
C ASP A 111 -2.51 7.50 -11.16
N ALA A 112 -1.31 6.99 -10.89
CA ALA A 112 -0.09 7.47 -11.51
C ALA A 112 0.13 6.69 -12.81
N GLY A 113 -0.67 7.00 -13.83
CA GLY A 113 -0.60 6.39 -15.16
C GLY A 113 -1.07 4.94 -15.17
N ALA A 114 -0.16 3.97 -15.32
CA ALA A 114 -0.49 2.54 -15.38
C ALA A 114 -0.49 1.87 -13.99
N GLY A 115 -0.11 2.59 -12.93
CA GLY A 115 0.00 2.04 -11.59
C GLY A 115 -0.76 2.85 -10.56
N VAL A 116 -1.32 2.13 -9.58
CA VAL A 116 -1.97 2.72 -8.41
C VAL A 116 -1.15 2.44 -7.16
N ILE A 117 -1.08 3.40 -6.25
CA ILE A 117 -0.33 3.31 -4.99
C ILE A 117 -1.32 3.45 -3.83
N PHE A 118 -1.16 2.65 -2.79
CA PHE A 118 -1.96 2.70 -1.56
C PHE A 118 -1.02 2.84 -0.37
N TRP A 119 -1.42 3.63 0.62
CA TRP A 119 -0.74 3.70 1.92
C TRP A 119 -1.38 2.71 2.88
N LEU A 120 -0.52 2.06 3.65
CA LEU A 120 -0.83 0.90 4.47
C LEU A 120 -0.53 1.15 5.95
N SER A 121 -1.34 0.54 6.81
CA SER A 121 -1.06 0.35 8.23
C SER A 121 -1.02 -1.15 8.53
N GLU A 122 -0.18 -1.57 9.48
CA GLU A 122 -0.24 -2.92 10.04
C GLU A 122 -1.54 -3.12 10.83
N VAL A 123 -2.05 -4.35 10.84
CA VAL A 123 -3.28 -4.79 11.51
C VAL A 123 -2.95 -5.76 12.64
#